data_AF-A0A9W6ZF34-F1
#
_entry.id   AF-A0A9W6ZF34-F1
#
_cell.length_a   1.000
_cell.length_b   1.000
_cell.length_c   1.000
_cell.angle_alpha   90.00
_cell.angle_beta   90.00
_cell.angle_gamma   90.00
#
_symmetry.space_group_name_H-M   'P 1'
#
loop_
_entity.id
_entity.type
_entity.pdbx_description
1 polymer ?
#
loop_
_entity_poly.entity_id
_entity_poly.type
_entity_poly.pdbx_seq_one_letter_code
_entity_poly.pdbx_strand_id
1 'polypeptide(L)'
;MVKCTVWDIGGQSLSSKNLSNYVIASTILFLCYDVTDPQSFADLSDWLTMVRRAYDERNASITKETEEQNESLATAGKRKKKPKLIKFPAMYLVGNKIDLIAHRRVHEREHESFISSEDLTGGFFMSAQSGENVLSVFYKVAAQSVGIELTEYELEFTKKVLSVSVGKEAEGKMKGSEAIEKEDQQAHEDVLNMLKGSGGGGGGGACNCSVC
;
A
#
# COMPACT_ATOMS: atom_id res chain seq x y z
N MET A 1 12.46 15.54 -14.64
CA MET A 1 10.99 15.42 -14.49
C MET A 1 10.58 14.09 -15.11
N VAL A 2 10.06 13.16 -14.31
CA VAL A 2 9.62 11.83 -14.78
C VAL A 2 8.12 11.91 -15.07
N LYS A 3 7.67 11.41 -16.22
CA LYS A 3 6.25 11.32 -16.56
C LYS A 3 5.81 9.86 -16.44
N CYS A 4 4.91 9.59 -15.51
CA CYS A 4 4.29 8.27 -15.35
C CYS A 4 2.95 8.24 -16.09
N THR A 5 2.72 7.20 -16.88
CA THR A 5 1.42 6.90 -17.51
C THR A 5 0.89 5.63 -16.86
N VAL A 6 -0.29 5.71 -16.25
CA VAL A 6 -0.94 4.57 -15.60
C VAL A 6 -2.07 4.07 -16.49
N TRP A 7 -2.11 2.76 -16.69
CA TRP A 7 -3.16 2.07 -17.44
C TRP A 7 -3.94 1.19 -16.46
N ASP A 8 -5.22 1.51 -16.26
CA ASP A 8 -6.11 0.70 -15.45
C ASP A 8 -6.79 -0.37 -16.31
N ILE A 9 -6.72 -1.63 -15.86
CA ILE A 9 -7.21 -2.79 -16.59
C ILE A 9 -8.27 -3.47 -15.74
N GLY A 10 -9.50 -3.49 -16.24
CA GLY A 10 -10.60 -4.18 -15.56
C GLY A 10 -10.40 -5.70 -15.55
N GLY A 11 -10.78 -6.36 -14.46
CA GLY A 11 -10.60 -7.80 -14.25
C GLY A 11 -11.23 -8.70 -15.34
N GLN A 12 -12.26 -8.23 -16.04
CA GLN A 12 -12.87 -8.95 -17.16
C GLN A 12 -12.08 -8.86 -18.48
N SER A 13 -11.08 -7.99 -18.53
CA SER A 13 -10.28 -7.74 -19.75
C SER A 13 -9.21 -8.81 -19.99
N LEU A 14 -9.12 -9.80 -19.11
CA LEU A 14 -8.19 -10.93 -19.18
C LEU A 14 -8.25 -11.60 -20.58
N SER A 15 -9.44 -11.85 -21.12
CA SER A 15 -9.59 -12.50 -22.45
C SER A 15 -9.47 -11.56 -23.65
N SER A 16 -9.24 -10.26 -23.44
CA SER A 16 -9.29 -9.28 -24.52
C SER A 16 -7.98 -9.24 -25.33
N LYS A 17 -8.10 -9.21 -26.67
CA LYS A 17 -6.94 -9.06 -27.58
C LYS A 17 -6.13 -7.78 -27.36
N ASN A 18 -6.71 -6.79 -26.66
CA ASN A 18 -6.05 -5.51 -26.40
C ASN A 18 -5.17 -5.54 -25.16
N LEU A 19 -5.33 -6.52 -24.25
CA LEU A 19 -4.53 -6.63 -23.04
C LEU A 19 -3.03 -6.69 -23.34
N SER A 20 -2.64 -7.50 -24.33
CA SER A 20 -1.25 -7.66 -24.74
C SER A 20 -0.59 -6.32 -25.11
N ASN A 21 -1.33 -5.39 -25.74
CA ASN A 21 -0.79 -4.09 -26.12
C ASN A 21 -0.44 -3.23 -24.90
N TYR A 22 -1.28 -3.24 -23.87
CA TYR A 22 -1.03 -2.48 -22.63
C TYR A 22 0.13 -3.07 -21.84
N VAL A 23 0.14 -4.40 -21.70
CA VAL A 23 1.18 -5.09 -20.94
C VAL A 23 2.53 -4.92 -21.64
N ILE A 24 2.63 -5.18 -22.94
CA ILE A 24 3.89 -5.09 -23.70
C ILE A 24 4.45 -3.65 -23.72
N ALA A 25 3.57 -2.64 -23.73
CA ALA A 25 3.98 -1.24 -23.69
C ALA A 25 4.40 -0.76 -22.29
N SER A 26 4.13 -1.54 -21.24
CA SER A 26 4.39 -1.16 -19.85
C SER A 26 5.82 -1.51 -19.43
N THR A 27 6.44 -0.62 -18.66
CA THR A 27 7.75 -0.86 -18.02
C THR A 27 7.61 -1.53 -16.65
N ILE A 28 6.50 -1.22 -15.97
CA ILE A 28 6.17 -1.66 -14.62
C ILE A 28 4.77 -2.24 -14.67
N LEU A 29 4.56 -3.36 -13.98
CA LEU A 29 3.25 -3.98 -13.83
C LEU A 29 2.95 -4.22 -12.36
N PHE A 30 1.77 -3.78 -11.92
CA PHE A 30 1.25 -4.06 -10.58
C PHE A 30 0.18 -5.15 -10.65
N LEU A 31 0.44 -6.26 -9.97
CA LEU A 31 -0.51 -7.35 -9.78
C LEU A 31 -1.26 -7.10 -8.47
N CYS A 32 -2.48 -6.57 -8.59
CA CYS A 32 -3.28 -6.19 -7.43
C CYS A 32 -4.27 -7.31 -7.07
N TYR A 33 -4.35 -7.62 -5.77
CA TYR A 33 -5.40 -8.47 -5.22
C TYR A 33 -5.99 -7.83 -3.95
N ASP A 34 -7.10 -8.36 -3.48
CA ASP A 34 -7.76 -7.94 -2.26
C ASP A 34 -7.39 -8.89 -1.11
N VAL A 35 -6.82 -8.37 -0.02
CA VAL A 35 -6.41 -9.19 1.12
C VAL A 35 -7.56 -9.90 1.83
N THR A 36 -8.80 -9.46 1.59
CA THR A 36 -10.03 -10.06 2.13
C THR A 36 -10.62 -11.13 1.21
N ASP A 37 -10.13 -11.25 -0.02
CA ASP A 37 -10.63 -12.20 -1.02
C ASP A 37 -9.53 -13.15 -1.52
N PRO A 38 -9.45 -14.39 -1.00
CA PRO A 38 -8.50 -15.39 -1.46
C PRO A 38 -8.66 -15.79 -2.92
N GLN A 39 -9.85 -15.65 -3.50
CA GLN A 39 -10.03 -15.95 -4.92
C GLN A 39 -9.25 -14.95 -5.78
N SER A 40 -9.35 -13.65 -5.45
CA SER A 40 -8.57 -12.61 -6.14
C SER A 40 -7.06 -12.86 -6.09
N PHE A 41 -6.57 -13.51 -5.03
CA PHE A 41 -5.16 -13.91 -4.91
C PHE A 41 -4.84 -15.14 -5.76
N ALA A 42 -5.71 -16.16 -5.78
CA ALA A 42 -5.53 -17.35 -6.60
C ALA A 42 -5.47 -17.00 -8.10
N ASP A 43 -6.33 -16.08 -8.54
CA ASP A 43 -6.43 -15.64 -9.94
C ASP A 43 -5.14 -14.96 -10.45
N LEU A 44 -4.26 -14.48 -9.56
CA LEU A 44 -3.00 -13.83 -9.95
C LEU A 44 -2.09 -14.75 -10.77
N SER A 45 -2.13 -16.05 -10.50
CA SER A 45 -1.34 -17.05 -11.24
C SER A 45 -1.74 -17.10 -12.71
N ASP A 46 -3.04 -16.98 -12.98
CA ASP A 46 -3.58 -16.95 -14.34
C ASP A 46 -3.19 -15.64 -15.03
N TRP A 47 -3.31 -14.51 -14.33
CA TRP A 47 -2.85 -13.20 -14.83
C TRP A 47 -1.37 -13.23 -15.22
N LEU A 48 -0.52 -13.79 -14.37
CA LEU A 48 0.91 -13.89 -14.61
C LEU A 48 1.22 -14.77 -15.83
N THR A 49 0.56 -15.92 -15.94
CA THR A 49 0.69 -16.82 -17.08
C THR A 49 0.35 -16.11 -18.38
N MET A 50 -0.71 -15.29 -18.38
CA MET A 50 -1.13 -14.54 -19.55
C MET A 50 -0.17 -13.41 -19.93
N VAL A 51 0.38 -12.71 -18.93
CA VAL A 51 1.44 -11.72 -19.15
C VAL A 51 2.66 -12.39 -19.79
N ARG A 52 3.17 -13.47 -19.20
CA ARG A 52 4.34 -14.23 -19.72
C ARG A 52 4.11 -14.67 -21.16
N ARG A 53 2.95 -15.28 -21.43
CA ARG A 53 2.56 -15.72 -22.77
C ARG A 53 2.53 -14.58 -23.78
N ALA A 54 2.00 -13.40 -23.42
CA ALA A 54 1.96 -12.25 -24.33
C ALA A 54 3.36 -11.77 -24.74
N TYR A 55 4.32 -11.78 -23.82
CA TYR A 55 5.72 -11.44 -24.14
C TYR A 55 6.39 -12.50 -25.01
N ASP A 56 6.19 -13.78 -24.71
CA ASP A 56 6.77 -14.88 -25.49
C ASP A 56 6.26 -14.88 -26.93
N GLU A 57 4.95 -14.73 -27.13
CA GLU A 57 4.34 -14.65 -28.47
C GLU A 57 4.89 -13.45 -29.26
N ARG A 58 5.09 -12.30 -28.61
CA ARG A 58 5.65 -11.11 -29.25
C ARG A 58 7.13 -11.28 -29.59
N ASN A 59 7.93 -11.82 -28.68
CA ASN A 59 9.36 -12.07 -28.88
C ASN A 59 9.62 -13.13 -29.96
N ALA A 60 8.78 -14.16 -30.03
CA ALA A 60 8.81 -15.14 -31.10
C ALA A 60 8.53 -14.50 -32.47
N SER A 61 7.53 -13.60 -32.55
CA SER A 61 7.21 -12.88 -33.78
C SER A 61 8.37 -12.01 -34.27
N ILE A 62 9.01 -11.26 -33.35
CA ILE A 62 10.19 -10.41 -33.66
C ILE A 62 11.35 -11.24 -34.20
N THR A 63 11.55 -12.44 -33.66
CA THR A 63 12.61 -13.34 -34.08
C THR A 63 12.40 -13.79 -35.52
N LYS A 64 11.18 -14.26 -35.85
CA LYS A 64 10.80 -14.65 -37.22
C LYS A 64 10.95 -13.51 -38.23
N GLU A 65 10.43 -12.33 -37.90
CA GLU A 65 10.55 -11.14 -38.75
C GLU A 65 12.03 -10.77 -39.01
N THR A 66 12.90 -10.94 -38.01
CA THR A 66 14.34 -10.67 -38.16
C THR A 66 15.05 -11.73 -39.00
N GLU A 67 14.65 -13.00 -38.88
CA GLU A 67 15.21 -14.11 -39.65
C GLU A 67 14.89 -13.97 -41.14
N GLU A 68 13.64 -13.68 -41.50
CA GLU A 68 13.20 -13.42 -42.88
C GLU A 68 13.95 -12.22 -43.50
N GLN A 69 14.15 -11.15 -42.71
CA GLN A 69 14.96 -10.01 -43.13
C GLN A 69 16.44 -10.38 -43.32
N ASN A 70 16.98 -11.28 -42.50
CA ASN A 70 18.37 -11.71 -42.63
C ASN A 70 18.59 -12.63 -43.84
N GLU A 71 17.60 -13.43 -44.21
CA GLU A 71 17.65 -14.30 -45.38
C GLU A 71 17.69 -13.46 -46.67
N SER A 72 16.83 -12.44 -46.78
CA SER A 72 16.87 -11.49 -47.91
C SER A 72 18.17 -10.65 -47.96
N LEU A 73 18.76 -10.33 -46.81
CA LEU A 73 20.06 -9.64 -46.73
C LEU A 73 21.26 -10.54 -47.10
N ALA A 74 21.15 -11.86 -46.90
CA ALA A 74 22.19 -12.82 -47.27
C ALA A 74 22.36 -12.89 -48.79
N THR A 75 21.25 -12.86 -49.55
CA THR A 75 21.27 -12.76 -51.02
C THR A 75 21.90 -11.46 -51.51
N ALA A 76 21.83 -10.39 -50.72
CA ALA A 76 22.42 -9.08 -51.02
C ALA A 76 23.85 -8.87 -50.48
N GLY A 77 24.49 -9.90 -49.91
CA GLY A 77 25.86 -9.83 -49.39
C GLY A 77 26.06 -8.94 -48.17
N LYS A 78 24.97 -8.60 -47.45
CA LYS A 78 25.01 -7.70 -46.28
C LYS A 78 25.14 -8.49 -44.96
N ARG A 79 25.67 -7.82 -43.93
CA ARG A 79 25.86 -8.40 -42.59
C ARG A 79 24.52 -8.68 -41.89
N LYS A 80 24.37 -9.89 -41.32
CA LYS A 80 23.18 -10.30 -40.55
C LYS A 80 22.94 -9.40 -39.33
N LYS A 81 21.68 -9.06 -39.07
CA LYS A 81 21.21 -8.30 -37.91
C LYS A 81 20.77 -9.25 -36.79
N LYS A 82 20.96 -8.85 -35.53
CA LYS A 82 20.44 -9.60 -34.37
C LYS A 82 19.01 -9.15 -34.04
N PRO A 83 18.11 -10.06 -33.64
CA PRO A 83 16.75 -9.69 -33.22
C PRO A 83 16.79 -8.82 -31.95
N LYS A 84 15.98 -7.76 -31.92
CA LYS A 84 15.84 -6.87 -30.77
C LYS A 84 14.62 -7.29 -29.94
N LEU A 85 14.82 -8.25 -29.04
CA LEU A 85 13.77 -8.76 -28.16
C LEU A 85 13.31 -7.69 -27.16
N ILE A 86 12.04 -7.78 -26.77
CA ILE A 86 11.44 -6.93 -25.75
C ILE A 86 11.80 -7.49 -24.38
N LYS A 87 12.25 -6.60 -23.48
CA LYS A 87 12.56 -6.95 -22.10
C LYS A 87 11.28 -7.12 -21.29
N PHE A 88 11.31 -8.05 -20.35
CA PHE A 88 10.21 -8.27 -19.42
C PHE A 88 10.08 -7.08 -18.43
N PRO A 89 8.86 -6.69 -18.04
CA PRO A 89 8.64 -5.55 -17.16
C PRO A 89 8.95 -5.90 -15.71
N ALA A 90 9.22 -4.90 -14.88
CA ALA A 90 9.32 -5.11 -13.44
C ALA A 90 7.92 -5.37 -12.88
N MET A 91 7.75 -6.50 -12.19
CA MET A 91 6.44 -6.93 -11.68
C MET A 91 6.41 -6.83 -10.16
N TYR A 92 5.37 -6.20 -9.64
CA TYR A 92 5.16 -6.02 -8.21
C TYR A 92 3.81 -6.57 -7.79
N LEU A 93 3.80 -7.32 -6.70
CA LEU A 93 2.57 -7.80 -6.07
C LEU A 93 2.01 -6.75 -5.12
N VAL A 94 0.70 -6.51 -5.17
CA VAL A 94 0.05 -5.48 -4.37
C VAL A 94 -1.16 -6.07 -3.65
N GLY A 95 -1.06 -6.17 -2.32
CA GLY A 95 -2.18 -6.50 -1.45
C GLY A 95 -2.96 -5.23 -1.09
N ASN A 96 -4.14 -5.06 -1.66
CA ASN A 96 -5.03 -3.92 -1.40
C ASN A 96 -6.00 -4.22 -0.24
N LYS A 97 -6.62 -3.16 0.31
CA LYS A 97 -7.62 -3.20 1.40
C LYS A 97 -7.06 -3.61 2.76
N ILE A 98 -5.84 -3.17 3.08
CA ILE A 98 -5.17 -3.50 4.34
C ILE A 98 -5.87 -2.93 5.57
N ASP A 99 -6.71 -1.90 5.38
CA ASP A 99 -7.59 -1.31 6.39
C ASP A 99 -8.60 -2.31 6.94
N LEU A 100 -8.97 -3.34 6.18
CA LEU A 100 -9.89 -4.40 6.60
C LEU A 100 -9.15 -5.57 7.26
N ILE A 101 -8.24 -5.27 8.21
CA ILE A 101 -7.40 -6.27 8.87
C ILE A 101 -8.22 -7.39 9.55
N ALA A 102 -9.38 -7.06 10.12
CA ALA A 102 -10.28 -8.01 10.77
C ALA A 102 -10.90 -9.02 9.79
N HIS A 103 -10.95 -8.68 8.49
CA HIS A 103 -11.45 -9.52 7.42
C HIS A 103 -10.34 -10.06 6.52
N ARG A 104 -9.07 -9.87 6.89
CA ARG A 104 -7.94 -10.40 6.13
C ARG A 104 -8.03 -11.92 6.08
N ARG A 105 -8.00 -12.46 4.87
CA ARG A 105 -8.02 -13.90 4.60
C ARG A 105 -6.75 -14.41 3.92
N VAL A 106 -5.95 -13.51 3.35
CA VAL A 106 -4.63 -13.82 2.78
C VAL A 106 -3.55 -13.32 3.72
N HIS A 107 -2.70 -14.22 4.20
CA HIS A 107 -1.62 -13.88 5.12
C HIS A 107 -0.39 -13.31 4.40
N GLU A 108 0.41 -12.54 5.13
CA GLU A 108 1.66 -11.96 4.63
C GLU A 108 2.66 -13.03 4.16
N ARG A 109 2.72 -14.18 4.83
CA ARG A 109 3.52 -15.32 4.36
C ARG A 109 3.13 -15.81 2.96
N GLU A 110 1.84 -15.84 2.66
CA GLU A 110 1.36 -16.31 1.36
C GLU A 110 1.78 -15.31 0.27
N HIS A 111 1.69 -14.02 0.58
CA HIS A 111 2.17 -12.93 -0.28
C HIS A 111 3.68 -13.05 -0.56
N GLU A 112 4.51 -13.20 0.49
CA GLU A 112 5.96 -13.36 0.35
C GLU A 112 6.36 -14.64 -0.39
N SER A 113 5.65 -15.74 -0.10
CA SER A 113 5.86 -17.01 -0.78
C SER A 113 5.56 -16.89 -2.26
N PHE A 114 4.50 -16.17 -2.64
CA PHE A 114 4.12 -15.97 -4.05
C PHE A 114 5.15 -15.13 -4.80
N ILE A 115 5.67 -14.07 -4.16
CA ILE A 115 6.77 -13.26 -4.73
C ILE A 115 7.99 -14.12 -5.01
N SER A 116 8.36 -14.97 -4.05
CA SER A 116 9.53 -15.83 -4.16
C SER A 116 9.33 -16.96 -5.17
N SER A 117 8.12 -17.52 -5.25
CA SER A 117 7.83 -18.62 -6.19
C SER A 117 7.74 -18.16 -7.63
N GLU A 118 7.19 -16.96 -7.87
CA GLU A 118 6.99 -16.41 -9.20
C GLU A 118 8.10 -15.44 -9.65
N ASP A 119 9.15 -15.28 -8.84
CA ASP A 119 10.30 -14.41 -9.10
C ASP A 119 9.88 -12.95 -9.41
N LEU A 120 8.99 -12.41 -8.56
CA LEU A 120 8.54 -11.02 -8.68
C LEU A 120 9.59 -10.08 -8.10
N THR A 121 9.65 -8.85 -8.61
CA THR A 121 10.63 -7.84 -8.18
C THR A 121 10.42 -7.40 -6.73
N GLY A 122 9.18 -7.46 -6.24
CA GLY A 122 8.85 -7.22 -4.85
C GLY A 122 7.34 -7.19 -4.62
N GLY A 123 6.95 -6.83 -3.40
CA GLY A 123 5.54 -6.68 -3.06
C GLY A 123 5.28 -5.61 -2.02
N PHE A 124 4.04 -5.15 -2.01
CA PHE A 124 3.57 -4.06 -1.17
C PHE A 124 2.16 -4.31 -0.66
N PHE A 125 1.87 -3.71 0.50
CA PHE A 125 0.55 -3.65 1.09
C PHE A 125 0.06 -2.21 1.10
N MET A 126 -1.15 -1.98 0.61
CA MET A 126 -1.75 -0.64 0.54
C MET A 126 -3.25 -0.65 0.79
N SER A 127 -3.77 0.53 1.12
CA SER A 127 -5.21 0.79 1.14
C SER A 127 -5.53 1.92 0.17
N ALA A 128 -6.20 1.57 -0.93
CA ALA A 128 -6.73 2.57 -1.84
C ALA A 128 -7.80 3.48 -1.17
N GLN A 129 -8.47 3.00 -0.12
CA GLN A 129 -9.52 3.73 0.59
C GLN A 129 -8.95 4.78 1.54
N SER A 130 -8.00 4.40 2.40
CA SER A 130 -7.36 5.36 3.31
C SER A 130 -6.26 6.19 2.64
N GLY A 131 -5.77 5.74 1.47
CA GLY A 131 -4.60 6.32 0.80
C GLY A 131 -3.27 5.83 1.39
N GLU A 132 -3.30 4.91 2.35
CA GLU A 132 -2.12 4.36 3.00
C GLU A 132 -1.25 3.60 2.00
N ASN A 133 0.04 3.93 2.01
CA ASN A 133 1.10 3.37 1.16
C ASN A 133 0.88 3.49 -0.37
N VAL A 134 -0.20 4.11 -0.85
CA VAL A 134 -0.43 4.29 -2.28
C VAL A 134 0.73 5.08 -2.91
N LEU A 135 0.96 6.31 -2.44
CA LEU A 135 1.97 7.19 -3.02
C LEU A 135 3.39 6.67 -2.82
N SER A 136 3.72 6.15 -1.63
CA SER A 136 5.06 5.64 -1.35
C SER A 136 5.44 4.49 -2.28
N VAL A 137 4.50 3.57 -2.58
CA VAL A 137 4.70 2.47 -3.53
C VAL A 137 4.96 3.01 -4.94
N PHE A 138 4.14 3.93 -5.43
CA PHE A 138 4.35 4.52 -6.75
C PHE A 138 5.71 5.23 -6.87
N TYR A 139 6.11 6.02 -5.88
CA TYR A 139 7.40 6.71 -5.89
C TYR A 139 8.58 5.77 -5.79
N LYS A 140 8.51 4.77 -4.90
CA LYS A 140 9.56 3.75 -4.74
C LYS A 140 9.80 3.01 -6.04
N VAL A 141 8.74 2.55 -6.69
CA VAL A 141 8.84 1.80 -7.95
C VAL A 141 9.27 2.68 -9.12
N ALA A 142 8.78 3.93 -9.19
CA ALA A 142 9.21 4.89 -10.20
C ALA A 142 10.71 5.22 -10.07
N ALA A 143 11.22 5.40 -8.86
CA ALA A 143 12.64 5.65 -8.62
C ALA A 143 13.50 4.45 -8.98
N GLN A 144 13.09 3.24 -8.59
CA GLN A 144 13.76 1.99 -8.95
C GLN A 144 13.85 1.81 -10.48
N SER A 145 12.80 2.17 -11.22
CA SER A 145 12.80 2.11 -12.69
C SER A 145 13.84 3.05 -13.34
N VAL A 146 14.14 4.17 -12.69
CA VAL A 146 15.18 5.13 -13.12
C VAL A 146 16.56 4.75 -12.58
N GLY A 147 16.66 3.77 -11.69
CA GLY A 147 17.90 3.35 -11.03
C GLY A 147 18.31 4.24 -9.86
N ILE A 148 17.35 4.90 -9.22
CA ILE A 148 17.54 5.70 -8.00
C ILE A 148 16.94 4.90 -6.83
N GLU A 149 17.75 4.62 -5.82
CA GLU A 149 17.26 4.06 -4.56
C GLU A 149 16.80 5.21 -3.65
N LEU A 150 15.51 5.26 -3.35
CA LEU A 150 14.96 6.18 -2.37
C LEU A 150 15.06 5.58 -0.97
N THR A 151 15.48 6.40 -0.02
CA THR A 151 15.49 6.05 1.40
C THR A 151 14.07 6.04 1.99
N GLU A 152 13.86 5.29 3.07
CA GLU A 152 12.57 5.31 3.79
C GLU A 152 12.20 6.71 4.28
N TYR A 153 13.20 7.52 4.63
CA TYR A 153 13.01 8.90 5.05
C TYR A 153 12.42 9.79 3.94
N GLU A 154 12.91 9.67 2.70
CA GLU A 154 12.37 10.40 1.55
C GLU A 154 10.94 9.97 1.22
N LEU A 155 10.62 8.69 1.42
CA LEU A 155 9.27 8.16 1.24
C LEU A 155 8.32 8.59 2.36
N GLU A 156 8.81 8.82 3.57
CA GLU A 156 7.99 9.28 4.70
C GLU A 156 7.32 10.62 4.42
N PHE A 157 8.00 11.55 3.73
CA PHE A 157 7.40 12.83 3.31
C PHE A 157 6.25 12.67 2.31
N THR A 158 6.18 11.52 1.63
CA THR A 158 5.09 11.21 0.69
C THR A 158 3.90 10.56 1.36
N LYS A 159 4.04 10.10 2.62
CA LYS A 159 2.89 9.73 3.45
C LYS A 159 2.14 11.00 3.78
N LYS A 160 1.08 11.24 3.01
CA LYS A 160 0.19 12.38 3.22
C LYS A 160 -0.24 12.36 4.69
N VAL A 161 0.09 13.41 5.45
CA VAL A 161 -0.53 13.64 6.75
C VAL A 161 -2.02 13.66 6.47
N LEU A 162 -2.72 12.63 6.91
CA LEU A 162 -4.17 12.58 6.83
C LEU A 162 -4.64 13.78 7.65
N SER A 163 -5.00 14.86 6.97
CA SER A 163 -5.74 15.93 7.61
C SER A 163 -7.00 15.27 8.12
N VAL A 164 -7.07 15.05 9.43
CA VAL A 164 -8.33 14.83 10.10
C VAL A 164 -9.09 16.13 9.92
N SER A 165 -9.80 16.26 8.80
CA SER A 165 -10.94 17.14 8.75
C SER A 165 -11.92 16.50 9.72
N VAL A 166 -11.84 16.93 10.98
CA VAL A 166 -12.96 16.82 11.91
C VAL A 166 -14.10 17.47 11.15
N GLY A 167 -14.95 16.65 10.54
CA GLY A 167 -16.21 17.15 10.04
C GLY A 167 -16.84 17.85 11.23
N LYS A 168 -17.23 19.11 11.06
CA LYS A 168 -18.35 19.64 11.82
C LYS A 168 -19.56 18.79 11.43
N GLU A 169 -19.60 17.56 11.93
CA GLU A 169 -20.86 16.87 12.11
C GLU A 169 -21.63 17.71 13.12
N ALA A 170 -22.85 18.02 12.72
CA ALA A 170 -23.78 18.85 13.44
C ALA A 170 -23.76 18.50 14.94
N GLU A 171 -23.91 19.52 15.78
CA GLU A 171 -24.20 19.41 17.21
C GLU A 171 -25.49 18.59 17.42
N GLY A 172 -25.39 17.27 17.26
CA GLY A 172 -26.34 16.29 17.72
C GLY A 172 -25.93 15.93 19.13
N LYS A 173 -26.40 16.73 20.09
CA LYS A 173 -26.27 16.45 21.52
C LYS A 173 -26.66 14.98 21.77
N MET A 174 -25.70 14.10 22.05
CA MET A 174 -25.99 12.71 22.42
C MET A 174 -26.87 12.75 23.67
N LYS A 175 -28.07 12.17 23.60
CA LYS A 175 -28.91 11.97 24.79
C LYS A 175 -28.14 11.06 25.75
N GLY A 176 -27.56 11.65 26.79
CA GLY A 176 -26.81 10.94 27.83
C GLY A 176 -25.48 11.56 28.25
N SER A 177 -24.93 12.55 27.52
CA SER A 177 -23.62 13.12 27.88
C SER A 177 -23.63 13.88 29.22
N GLU A 178 -24.75 14.55 29.54
CA GLU A 178 -24.92 15.30 30.79
C GLU A 178 -24.91 14.39 32.04
N ALA A 179 -25.27 13.12 31.89
CA ALA A 179 -25.23 12.15 33.00
C ALA A 179 -23.80 11.71 33.30
N ILE A 180 -23.00 11.47 32.25
CA ILE A 180 -21.60 11.03 32.37
C ILE A 180 -20.73 12.17 32.93
N GLU A 181 -20.89 13.40 32.43
CA GLU A 181 -20.14 14.55 32.96
C GLU A 181 -20.42 14.82 34.44
N LYS A 182 -21.67 14.59 34.88
CA LYS A 182 -22.05 14.77 36.27
C LYS A 182 -21.52 13.65 37.18
N GLU A 183 -21.46 12.42 36.67
CA GLU A 183 -20.85 11.29 37.38
C GLU A 183 -19.33 11.48 37.53
N ASP A 184 -18.66 11.94 36.47
CA ASP A 184 -17.22 12.24 36.49
C ASP A 184 -16.89 13.43 37.41
N GLN A 185 -17.72 14.48 37.41
CA GLN A 185 -17.56 15.60 38.35
C GLN A 185 -17.78 15.17 39.80
N GLN A 186 -18.78 14.32 40.06
CA GLN A 186 -19.05 13.81 41.40
C GLN A 186 -17.90 12.92 41.88
N ALA A 187 -17.38 12.04 41.01
CA ALA A 187 -16.22 11.22 41.31
C ALA A 187 -14.97 12.07 41.58
N HIS A 188 -14.77 13.16 40.83
CA HIS A 188 -13.66 14.09 41.06
C HIS A 188 -13.77 14.81 42.42
N GLU A 189 -14.96 15.31 42.76
CA GLU A 189 -15.22 15.97 44.05
C GLU A 189 -15.08 14.99 45.23
N ASP A 190 -15.54 13.75 45.09
CA ASP A 190 -15.40 12.72 46.13
C ASP A 190 -13.93 12.37 46.37
N VAL A 191 -13.10 12.26 45.32
CA VAL A 191 -11.65 12.09 45.43
C VAL A 191 -10.99 13.30 46.11
N LEU A 192 -11.42 14.52 45.77
CA LEU A 192 -10.90 15.76 46.36
C LEU A 192 -11.26 15.88 47.85
N ASN A 193 -12.46 15.45 48.23
CA ASN A 193 -12.90 15.39 49.61
C ASN A 193 -12.18 14.30 50.42
N MET A 194 -11.83 13.17 49.79
CA MET A 194 -10.96 12.17 50.42
C MET A 194 -9.53 12.68 50.66
N LEU A 195 -8.97 13.45 49.73
CA LEU A 195 -7.64 14.06 49.89
C LEU A 195 -7.61 15.17 50.96
N LYS A 196 -8.72 15.89 51.16
CA LYS A 196 -8.87 16.88 52.25
C LYS A 196 -9.14 16.24 53.61
N GLY A 197 -9.47 14.95 53.67
CA GLY A 197 -9.85 14.22 54.88
C GLY A 197 -8.69 13.59 55.67
N SER A 198 -7.45 13.69 55.21
CA SER A 198 -6.32 13.08 55.93
C SER A 198 -5.07 13.96 55.88
N GLY A 199 -4.92 14.81 56.90
CA GLY A 199 -3.69 15.56 57.13
C GLY A 199 -3.82 16.66 58.16
N GLY A 200 -3.40 16.41 59.40
CA GLY A 200 -3.04 17.50 60.32
C GLY A 200 -3.28 17.29 61.81
N GLY A 201 -2.85 16.18 62.38
CA GLY A 201 -2.48 16.15 63.79
C GLY A 201 -1.09 16.76 63.98
N GLY A 202 -0.97 17.74 64.87
CA GLY A 202 0.32 18.13 65.49
C GLY A 202 0.61 19.63 65.57
N GLY A 203 0.60 20.17 66.80
CA GLY A 203 1.60 21.17 67.20
C GLY A 203 1.13 22.48 67.83
N GLY A 204 0.91 22.46 69.15
CA GLY A 204 1.59 23.39 70.08
C GLY A 204 1.00 24.77 70.37
N GLY A 205 0.78 25.02 71.67
CA GLY A 205 1.01 26.34 72.26
C GLY A 205 -0.24 27.15 72.62
N ALA A 206 -0.72 27.01 73.86
CA ALA A 206 -1.43 28.08 74.54
C ALA A 206 -0.93 28.16 75.99
N CYS A 207 -0.16 29.22 76.25
CA CYS A 207 0.11 29.75 77.57
C CYS A 207 -1.22 29.99 78.30
N ASN A 208 -1.30 29.59 79.57
CA ASN A 208 -2.25 30.22 80.48
C ASN A 208 -1.50 30.78 81.68
N CYS A 209 -1.70 32.08 81.87
CA CYS A 209 -1.23 32.85 82.99
C CYS A 209 -2.21 32.66 84.15
N SER A 210 -1.67 32.70 85.37
CA SER A 210 -2.24 33.33 86.56
C SER A 210 -2.56 32.44 87.79
N VAL A 211 -1.85 32.81 88.86
CA VAL A 211 -2.17 32.89 90.31
C VAL A 211 -2.05 31.64 91.21
N CYS A 212 -1.33 31.91 92.32
CA CYS A 212 -1.21 31.23 93.62
C CYS A 212 -0.15 30.14 93.75
#